data_AF-A0A3D4JPB0-F1
#
_entry.id   AF-A0A3D4JPB0-F1
#
_cell.length_a   1.000
_cell.length_b   1.000
_cell.length_c   1.000
_cell.angle_alpha   90.00
_cell.angle_beta   90.00
_cell.angle_gamma   90.00
#
_symmetry.space_group_name_H-M   'P 1'
#
loop_
_entity.id
_entity.type
_entity.pdbx_description
1 polymer ?
#
loop_
_entity_poly.entity_id
_entity_poly.type
_entity_poly.pdbx_seq_one_letter_code
_entity_poly.pdbx_strand_id
1 'polypeptide(L)'
;MSYIMVDIESDGPIPGDFSMVCFGAVLVDENLETTFYGKLKPISEKFNPDALAVSGFTREETMNFNDPEEVMLKFEEWIKENSKG
;
A
#
# COMPACT_ATOMS: atom_id res chain seq x y z
N MET A 1 22.37 -0.16 7.56
CA MET A 1 21.65 -0.64 6.38
C MET A 1 20.42 -1.35 6.86
N SER A 2 19.25 -0.82 6.53
CA SER A 2 17.96 -1.41 6.85
C SER A 2 17.39 -2.07 5.59
N TYR A 3 16.77 -3.24 5.74
CA TYR A 3 16.00 -3.87 4.68
C TYR A 3 14.52 -3.74 5.02
N ILE A 4 13.71 -3.31 4.06
CA ILE A 4 12.26 -3.18 4.21
C ILE A 4 11.63 -4.05 3.13
N MET A 5 10.89 -5.08 3.55
CA MET A 5 10.09 -5.91 2.65
C MET A 5 8.76 -5.21 2.42
N VAL A 6 8.38 -5.03 1.15
CA VAL A 6 7.12 -4.36 0.77
C VAL A 6 6.36 -5.23 -0.20
N ASP A 7 5.08 -5.42 0.06
CA ASP A 7 4.14 -6.13 -0.80
C ASP A 7 2.92 -5.26 -1.07
N ILE A 8 2.39 -5.30 -2.30
CA ILE A 8 1.34 -4.41 -2.78
C ILE A 8 0.15 -5.20 -3.32
N GLU A 9 -1.03 -4.62 -3.17
CA GLU A 9 -2.24 -5.06 -3.85
C GLU A 9 -2.76 -3.93 -4.74
N SER A 10 -3.20 -4.27 -5.94
CA SER A 10 -3.70 -3.32 -6.94
C SER A 10 -5.07 -3.72 -7.47
N ASP A 11 -5.83 -2.75 -7.95
CA ASP A 11 -7.15 -2.97 -8.55
C ASP A 11 -7.07 -3.38 -10.05
N GLY A 12 -5.89 -3.82 -10.49
CA GLY A 12 -5.65 -4.32 -11.84
C GLY A 12 -4.18 -4.70 -12.11
N PRO A 13 -3.89 -5.16 -13.34
CA PRO A 13 -2.66 -5.90 -13.65
C PRO A 13 -1.41 -5.05 -13.90
N ILE A 14 -1.54 -3.74 -14.15
CA ILE A 14 -0.42 -2.88 -14.55
C ILE A 14 -0.47 -1.49 -13.89
N PRO A 15 0.68 -0.89 -13.54
CA PRO A 15 0.75 0.51 -13.13
C PRO A 15 0.36 1.49 -14.26
N GLY A 16 -0.10 2.68 -13.88
CA GLY A 16 -0.44 3.78 -14.79
C GLY A 16 -1.89 3.74 -15.27
N ASP A 17 -2.42 2.55 -15.57
CA ASP A 17 -3.84 2.38 -15.89
C ASP A 17 -4.69 2.08 -14.65
N PHE A 18 -4.13 1.36 -13.67
CA PHE A 18 -4.80 0.88 -12.47
C PHE A 18 -4.14 1.47 -11.21
N SER A 19 -4.83 1.38 -10.08
CA SER A 19 -4.41 1.96 -8.81
C SER A 19 -3.85 0.91 -7.85
N MET A 20 -2.89 1.32 -7.04
CA MET A 20 -2.55 0.61 -5.81
C MET A 20 -3.67 0.82 -4.79
N VAL A 21 -4.08 -0.24 -4.09
CA VAL A 21 -5.21 -0.24 -3.15
C VAL A 21 -4.72 -0.34 -1.71
N CYS A 22 -3.77 -1.22 -1.46
CA CYS A 22 -3.09 -1.30 -0.17
C CYS A 22 -1.69 -1.88 -0.32
N PHE A 23 -0.86 -1.68 0.70
CA PHE A 23 0.45 -2.29 0.78
C PHE A 23 0.86 -2.51 2.24
N GLY A 24 1.62 -3.57 2.47
CA GLY A 24 2.27 -3.85 3.73
C GLY A 24 3.77 -3.62 3.60
N ALA A 25 4.38 -3.06 4.64
CA ALA A 25 5.83 -2.97 4.77
C ALA A 25 6.28 -3.52 6.11
N VAL A 26 7.41 -4.23 6.13
CA VAL A 26 8.00 -4.82 7.33
C VAL A 26 9.50 -4.51 7.36
N LEU A 27 9.98 -3.94 8.46
CA LEU A 27 11.42 -3.85 8.72
C LEU A 27 11.95 -5.27 8.97
N VAL A 28 12.95 -5.68 8.19
CA VAL A 28 13.53 -7.01 8.29
C VAL A 28 14.59 -7.01 9.39
N ASP A 29 14.16 -7.40 10.59
CA ASP A 29 15.00 -7.69 11.75
C ASP A 29 14.68 -9.08 12.33
N GLU A 30 15.19 -9.40 13.52
CA GLU A 30 14.97 -10.71 14.15
C GLU A 30 13.52 -10.96 14.60
N ASN A 31 12.75 -9.89 14.86
CA ASN A 31 11.41 -9.97 15.45
C ASN A 31 10.29 -9.77 14.42
N LEU A 32 10.55 -9.01 13.35
CA LEU A 32 9.59 -8.68 12.28
C LEU A 32 8.31 -7.96 12.78
N GLU A 33 8.43 -7.19 13.87
CA GLU A 33 7.29 -6.52 14.52
C GLU A 33 7.05 -5.09 14.02
N THR A 34 8.09 -4.45 13.47
CA THR A 34 7.99 -3.09 12.96
C THR A 34 7.35 -3.11 11.58
N THR A 35 6.06 -2.83 11.52
CA THR A 35 5.24 -2.88 10.31
C THR A 35 4.57 -1.55 9.98
N PHE A 36 4.26 -1.34 8.70
CA PHE A 36 3.34 -0.31 8.22
C PHE A 36 2.30 -0.96 7.30
N TYR A 37 1.05 -0.49 7.38
CA TYR A 37 0.00 -0.92 6.48
C TYR A 37 -0.74 0.30 5.93
N GLY A 38 -0.61 0.51 4.62
CA GLY A 38 -1.24 1.61 3.90
C GLY A 38 -2.47 1.13 3.15
N LYS A 39 -3.56 1.90 3.25
CA LYS A 39 -4.75 1.76 2.40
C LYS A 39 -4.95 3.06 1.63
N LEU A 40 -4.99 2.99 0.31
CA LEU A 40 -4.97 4.14 -0.58
C LEU A 40 -6.25 4.20 -1.38
N LYS A 41 -6.85 5.38 -1.43
CA LYS A 41 -7.96 5.63 -2.33
C LYS A 41 -7.47 5.51 -3.78
N PRO A 42 -8.17 4.76 -4.66
CA PRO A 42 -7.79 4.66 -6.06
C PRO A 42 -7.73 6.02 -6.76
N ILE A 43 -6.76 6.19 -7.65
CA ILE A 43 -6.56 7.42 -8.46
C ILE A 43 -7.01 7.26 -9.91
N SER A 44 -7.34 6.03 -10.32
CA SER A 44 -7.88 5.69 -11.63
C SER A 44 -9.32 5.21 -11.50
N GLU A 45 -10.15 5.54 -12.49
CA GLU A 45 -11.50 5.00 -12.63
C GLU A 45 -11.51 3.57 -13.20
N LYS A 46 -10.40 3.12 -13.82
CA LYS A 46 -10.28 1.75 -14.30
C LYS A 46 -10.01 0.82 -13.12
N PHE A 47 -10.76 -0.26 -13.04
CA PHE A 47 -10.47 -1.38 -12.14
C PHE A 47 -10.93 -2.70 -12.77
N ASN A 48 -10.26 -3.78 -12.41
CA ASN A 48 -10.67 -5.14 -12.72
C ASN A 48 -11.30 -5.75 -11.45
N PRO A 49 -12.60 -6.12 -11.47
CA PRO A 49 -13.29 -6.67 -10.30
C PRO A 49 -12.61 -7.92 -9.71
N ASP A 50 -12.08 -8.81 -10.55
CA ASP A 50 -11.44 -10.04 -10.10
C ASP A 50 -10.09 -9.75 -9.44
N ALA A 51 -9.32 -8.79 -9.98
CA ALA A 51 -8.07 -8.36 -9.38
C ALA A 51 -8.33 -7.69 -8.01
N LEU A 52 -9.30 -6.78 -7.94
CA LEU A 52 -9.67 -6.12 -6.70
C LEU A 52 -10.20 -7.10 -5.64
N ALA A 53 -10.92 -8.14 -6.05
CA ALA A 53 -11.42 -9.16 -5.13
C ALA A 53 -10.30 -9.91 -4.39
N VAL A 54 -9.09 -10.01 -4.96
CA VAL A 54 -7.91 -10.62 -4.30
C VAL A 54 -7.52 -9.84 -3.05
N SER A 55 -7.62 -8.50 -3.08
CA SER A 55 -7.29 -7.66 -1.93
C SER A 55 -8.35 -7.71 -0.81
N GLY A 56 -9.48 -8.38 -1.03
CA GLY A 56 -10.57 -8.50 -0.05
C GLY A 56 -11.38 -7.23 0.17
N PHE A 57 -11.35 -6.28 -0.77
CA PHE A 57 -12.12 -5.04 -0.70
C PHE A 57 -13.09 -4.91 -1.87
N THR A 58 -14.22 -4.26 -1.64
CA THR A 58 -15.10 -3.77 -2.69
C THR A 58 -14.61 -2.44 -3.22
N ARG A 59 -14.99 -2.09 -4.46
CA ARG A 59 -14.64 -0.79 -5.03
C ARG A 59 -15.14 0.36 -4.16
N GLU A 60 -16.37 0.27 -3.65
CA GLU A 60 -16.96 1.28 -2.78
C GLU A 60 -16.15 1.50 -1.50
N GLU A 61 -15.69 0.43 -0.84
CA GLU A 61 -14.81 0.54 0.33
C GLU A 61 -13.50 1.26 0.00
N THR A 62 -12.88 0.92 -1.13
CA THR A 62 -11.60 1.56 -1.54
C THR A 62 -11.76 3.05 -1.81
N MET A 63 -12.93 3.51 -2.27
CA MET A 63 -13.18 4.94 -2.49
C MET A 63 -13.27 5.76 -1.19
N ASN A 64 -13.46 5.08 -0.06
CA ASN A 64 -13.49 5.66 1.29
C ASN A 64 -12.13 5.55 2.01
N PHE A 65 -11.09 5.01 1.35
CA PHE A 65 -9.74 4.99 1.92
C PHE A 65 -9.12 6.39 1.95
N ASN A 66 -7.98 6.50 2.63
CA ASN A 66 -7.27 7.76 2.79
C ASN A 66 -6.72 8.26 1.46
N ASP A 67 -6.49 9.57 1.39
CA ASP A 67 -5.82 10.18 0.24
C ASP A 67 -4.42 9.55 0.06
N PRO A 68 -4.06 9.15 -1.18
CA PRO A 68 -2.79 8.49 -1.44
C PRO A 68 -1.57 9.34 -1.05
N GLU A 69 -1.63 10.66 -1.23
CA GLU A 69 -0.52 11.55 -0.87
C GLU A 69 -0.28 11.50 0.64
N GLU A 70 -1.35 11.60 1.44
CA GLU A 70 -1.25 11.52 2.90
C GLU A 70 -0.69 10.17 3.38
N VAL A 71 -1.10 9.06 2.76
CA VAL A 71 -0.61 7.72 3.15
C VAL A 71 0.87 7.58 2.80
N MET A 72 1.29 8.06 1.63
CA MET A 72 2.68 7.97 1.20
C MET A 72 3.60 8.88 2.03
N LEU A 73 3.14 10.06 2.45
CA LEU A 73 3.86 10.92 3.39
C LEU A 73 4.03 10.25 4.76
N LYS A 74 2.98 9.60 5.29
CA LYS A 74 3.08 8.81 6.52
C LYS A 74 4.05 7.63 6.37
N PHE A 75 4.07 6.99 5.20
CA PHE A 75 5.02 5.92 4.93
C PHE A 75 6.46 6.44 4.86
N GLU A 76 6.69 7.62 4.26
CA GLU A 76 7.99 8.29 4.26
C GLU A 76 8.48 8.57 5.70
N GLU A 77 7.61 9.13 6.55
CA GLU A 77 7.92 9.36 7.97
C GLU A 77 8.28 8.06 8.68
N TRP A 78 7.47 7.01 8.49
CA TRP A 78 7.74 5.69 9.05
C TRP A 78 9.10 5.13 8.59
N ILE A 79 9.48 5.29 7.32
CA ILE A 79 10.81 4.89 6.82
C ILE A 79 11.90 5.69 7.53
N LYS A 80 11.77 7.01 7.68
CA LYS A 80 12.77 7.86 8.35
C LYS A 80 12.99 7.47 9.81
N GLU A 81 11.92 7.06 10.50
CA GLU A 81 11.99 6.63 11.90
C GLU A 81 12.62 5.25 12.07
N ASN A 82 12.41 4.34 11.11
CA ASN A 82 12.77 2.93 11.24
C ASN A 82 13.98 2.49 10.38
N SER A 83 14.48 3.35 9.50
CA SER A 83 15.64 3.08 8.65
C SER A 83 16.91 3.78 9.16
N LYS A 84 18.05 3.08 9.05
CA LYS A 84 19.39 3.63 9.26
C LYS A 84 20.14 3.58 7.93
N GLY A 85 19.93 4.62 7.11
CA GLY A 85 20.48 4.78 5.77
C GLY A 85 20.32 6.20 5.24
#